data_AF-A0A3C1II84-F1
#
_entry.id   AF-A0A3C1II84-F1
#
_cell.length_a   1.000
_cell.length_b   1.000
_cell.length_c   1.000
_cell.angle_alpha   90.00
_cell.angle_beta   90.00
_cell.angle_gamma   90.00
#
_symmetry.space_group_name_H-M   'P 1'
#
loop_
_entity.id
_entity.type
_entity.pdbx_description
1 polymer ?
#
loop_
_entity_poly.entity_id
_entity_poly.type
_entity_poly.pdbx_seq_one_letter_code
_entity_poly.pdbx_strand_id
1 'polypeptide(L)' 'PLTAPCLVVTCEHDSGSTPQMSQAIAAEIAGSEILIIPELQHLGLIEQPALFSAAINDFLTHTLQPSGQ' A
#
# COMPACT_ATOMS: atom_id res chain seq x y z
N PRO A 1 19.70 1.51 -3.39
CA PRO A 1 18.33 1.72 -3.93
C PRO A 1 17.49 0.49 -3.58
N LEU A 2 16.23 0.67 -3.18
CA LEU A 2 15.30 -0.45 -3.02
C LEU A 2 14.89 -0.95 -4.41
N THR A 3 15.03 -2.26 -4.64
CA THR A 3 14.78 -2.90 -5.95
C THR A 3 13.70 -3.99 -5.89
N ALA A 4 13.20 -4.28 -4.69
CA ALA A 4 12.08 -5.19 -4.53
C ALA A 4 10.78 -4.45 -4.86
N PRO A 5 9.77 -5.14 -5.44
CA PRO A 5 8.41 -4.63 -5.54
C PRO A 5 7.93 -4.15 -4.17
N CYS A 6 7.26 -2.99 -4.12
CA CYS A 6 6.83 -2.37 -2.88
C CYS A 6 5.41 -1.81 -3.00
N LEU A 7 4.59 -2.11 -2.00
CA LEU A 7 3.27 -1.51 -1.81
C LEU A 7 3.29 -0.68 -0.51
N VAL A 8 2.90 0.59 -0.60
CA VAL A 8 2.70 1.48 0.54
C VAL A 8 1.20 1.65 0.76
N VAL A 9 0.70 1.32 1.96
CA VAL A 9 -0.73 1.44 2.30
C VAL A 9 -0.90 2.35 3.50
N THR A 10 -1.85 3.27 3.44
CA THR A 10 -2.33 4.03 4.62
C THR A 10 -3.84 4.31 4.52
N CYS A 11 -4.41 4.92 5.55
CA CYS A 11 -5.78 5.42 5.56
C CYS A 11 -5.83 6.94 5.40
N GLU A 12 -6.88 7.46 4.77
CA GLU A 12 -7.06 8.89 4.45
C GLU A 12 -6.95 9.81 5.67
N HIS A 13 -7.51 9.40 6.81
CA HIS A 13 -7.55 10.19 8.04
C HIS A 13 -6.54 9.72 9.10
N ASP A 14 -5.54 8.92 8.73
CA ASP A 14 -4.47 8.54 9.66
C ASP A 14 -3.55 9.74 9.93
N SER A 15 -3.59 10.27 11.16
CA SER A 15 -2.72 11.38 11.59
C SER A 15 -1.28 10.97 11.92
N GLY A 16 -1.05 9.68 12.22
CA GLY A 16 0.28 9.14 12.52
C GLY A 16 1.05 8.66 11.29
N SER A 17 0.32 8.29 10.24
CA SER A 17 0.85 7.80 8.95
C SER A 17 0.10 8.48 7.80
N THR A 18 0.28 9.79 7.62
CA THR A 18 -0.58 10.56 6.69
C THR A 18 -0.42 10.13 5.22
N PRO A 19 -1.44 10.38 4.37
CA PRO A 19 -1.33 10.19 2.93
C PRO A 19 -0.10 10.85 2.31
N GLN A 20 0.26 12.06 2.76
CA GLN A 20 1.44 12.78 2.28
C GLN A 20 2.74 12.06 2.65
N MET A 21 2.83 11.47 3.86
CA MET A 21 3.99 10.66 4.26
C MET A 21 4.11 9.41 3.38
N SER A 22 3.00 8.71 3.14
CA SER A 22 2.99 7.53 2.27
C SER A 22 3.37 7.87 0.82
N GLN A 23 2.88 8.99 0.29
CA GLN A 23 3.26 9.49 -1.04
C GLN A 23 4.75 9.81 -1.12
N ALA A 24 5.31 10.44 -0.08
CA ALA A 24 6.75 10.72 -0.02
C ALA A 24 7.57 9.42 0.00
N ILE A 25 7.15 8.39 0.75
CA ILE A 25 7.82 7.08 0.76
C ILE A 25 7.77 6.44 -0.64
N ALA A 26 6.60 6.42 -1.28
CA ALA A 26 6.45 5.83 -2.61
C ALA A 26 7.32 6.55 -3.67
N ALA A 27 7.46 7.88 -3.58
CA ALA A 27 8.31 8.66 -4.49
C ALA A 27 9.80 8.28 -4.40
N GLU A 28 10.27 7.80 -3.25
CA GLU A 28 11.66 7.35 -3.04
C GLU A 28 11.90 5.90 -3.52
N ILE A 29 10.83 5.15 -3.81
CA ILE A 29 10.90 3.74 -4.20
C ILE A 29 10.41 3.60 -5.65
N ALA A 30 11.38 3.53 -6.57
CA ALA A 30 11.09 3.37 -8.00
C ALA A 30 10.24 2.12 -8.27
N GLY A 31 9.10 2.31 -8.94
CA GLY A 31 8.16 1.24 -9.27
C GLY A 31 7.30 0.77 -8.09
N SER A 32 7.27 1.50 -6.98
CA SER A 32 6.32 1.23 -5.89
C SER A 32 4.90 1.63 -6.25
N GLU A 33 3.96 0.97 -5.57
CA GLU A 33 2.54 1.27 -5.60
C GLU A 33 2.11 1.90 -4.28
N ILE A 34 1.07 2.73 -4.34
CA ILE A 34 0.48 3.36 -3.18
C ILE A 34 -1.04 3.18 -3.16
N LEU A 35 -1.57 2.81 -2.00
CA LEU A 35 -3.00 2.77 -1.73
C LEU A 35 -3.33 3.64 -0.52
N ILE A 36 -4.26 4.57 -0.70
CA ILE A 36 -4.86 5.34 0.39
C ILE A 36 -6.31 4.86 0.55
N ILE A 37 -6.61 4.23 1.68
CA ILE A 37 -7.95 3.72 1.98
C ILE A 37 -8.82 4.88 2.48
N PRO A 38 -9.94 5.20 1.82
CA PRO A 38 -10.77 6.36 2.16
C PRO A 38 -11.46 6.18 3.51
N GLU A 39 -11.85 7.30 4.13
CA GLU A 39 -12.70 7.40 5.34
C GLU A 39 -12.08 6.90 6.65
N LEU A 40 -11.15 5.95 6.61
CA LEU A 40 -10.57 5.32 7.81
C LEU A 40 -9.46 6.14 8.45
N GLN A 41 -9.22 5.87 9.74
CA GLN A 41 -8.15 6.45 10.55
C GLN A 41 -7.03 5.42 10.80
N HIS A 42 -6.22 5.65 11.83
CA HIS A 42 -5.06 4.83 12.18
C HIS A 42 -5.35 3.33 12.38
N LEU A 43 -6.53 2.99 12.90
CA LEU A 43 -6.92 1.60 13.17
C LEU A 43 -7.66 0.93 12.02
N GLY A 44 -7.58 1.48 10.79
CA GLY A 44 -8.28 0.95 9.62
C GLY A 44 -8.01 -0.54 9.35
N LEU A 45 -6.82 -1.05 9.70
CA LEU A 45 -6.48 -2.48 9.59
C LEU A 45 -7.35 -3.36 10.49
N ILE A 46 -7.72 -2.86 11.68
CA ILE A 46 -8.59 -3.56 12.63
C ILE A 46 -10.06 -3.38 12.25
N GLU A 47 -10.44 -2.18 11.81
CA GLU A 47 -11.82 -1.84 11.47
C GLU A 47 -12.29 -2.52 10.17
N GLN A 48 -11.42 -2.56 9.16
CA GLN A 48 -11.72 -3.07 7.80
C GLN A 48 -10.59 -3.98 7.27
N PRO A 49 -10.30 -5.12 7.94
CA PRO A 49 -9.18 -6.01 7.57
C PRO A 49 -9.26 -6.56 6.15
N ALA A 50 -10.47 -6.65 5.59
CA ALA A 50 -10.70 -7.11 4.22
C ALA A 50 -10.08 -6.18 3.17
N LEU A 51 -10.09 -4.86 3.40
CA LEU A 51 -9.51 -3.89 2.45
C LEU A 51 -7.98 -4.05 2.35
N PHE A 52 -7.32 -4.26 3.49
CA PHE A 52 -5.88 -4.52 3.53
C PHE A 52 -5.52 -5.87 2.92
N SER A 53 -6.28 -6.91 3.28
CA SER A 53 -6.03 -8.26 2.75
C SER A 53 -6.23 -8.31 1.24
N ALA A 54 -7.25 -7.63 0.70
CA ALA A 54 -7.46 -7.51 -0.74
C ALA A 54 -6.28 -6.80 -1.41
N ALA A 55 -5.87 -5.64 -0.91
CA ALA A 55 -4.74 -4.88 -1.46
C ALA A 55 -3.43 -5.71 -1.48
N ILE A 56 -3.14 -6.42 -0.39
CA ILE A 56 -1.94 -7.28 -0.30
C ILE A 56 -2.04 -8.46 -1.28
N ASN A 57 -3.21 -9.12 -1.36
CA ASN A 57 -3.40 -10.25 -2.27
C ASN A 57 -3.30 -9.84 -3.73
N ASP A 58 -3.90 -8.71 -4.11
CA ASP A 58 -3.82 -8.17 -5.47
C ASP A 58 -2.36 -7.87 -5.81
N PHE A 59 -1.66 -7.16 -4.91
CA PHE A 59 -0.24 -6.85 -5.06
C PHE A 59 0.63 -8.08 -5.27
N LEU A 60 0.48 -9.09 -4.40
CA LEU A 60 1.22 -10.34 -4.51
C LEU A 60 0.85 -11.11 -5.77
N THR A 61 -0.43 -11.10 -6.16
CA THR A 61 -0.90 -11.84 -7.34
C THR A 61 -0.19 -11.36 -8.58
N HIS A 62 -0.14 -10.05 -8.86
CA HIS A 62 0.53 -9.53 -10.05
C HIS A 62 2.06 -9.45 -9.90
N THR A 63 2.59 -9.32 -8.69
CA THR A 63 4.03 -9.28 -8.43
C THR A 63 4.69 -10.65 -8.59
N LEU A 64 4.00 -11.72 -8.19
CA LEU A 64 4.52 -13.08 -8.24
C LEU A 64 4.19 -13.80 -9.55
N GLN A 65 3.45 -13.18 -10.47
CA GLN A 65 3.28 -13.79 -11.80
C GLN A 65 4.65 -13.86 -12.47
N PRO A 66 5.08 -15.06 -12.94
CA PRO A 66 6.33 -15.16 -13.66
C PRO A 66 6.26 -14.27 -14.90
N SER A 67 7.26 -13.40 -15.06
CA SER A 67 7.49 -12.64 -16.28
C SER A 67 7.78 -13.61 -17.43
N GLY A 68 6.73 -14.09 -18.10
CA GLY A 68 6.83 -15.00 -19.25
C GLY A 68 5.68 -15.99 -19.36
N GLN A 69 4.61 -15.58 -20.03
CA GLN A 69 3.99 -16.41 -21.07
C GLN A 69 4.33 -15.80 -22.42
#